data_AF-A0A9D1UDD7-F1
#
_entry.id   AF-A0A9D1UDD7-F1
#
_cell.length_a   1.000
_cell.length_b   1.000
_cell.length_c   1.000
_cell.angle_alpha   90.00
_cell.angle_beta   90.00
_cell.angle_gamma   90.00
#
_symmetry.space_group_name_H-M   'P 1'
#
loop_
_entity.id
_entity.type
_entity.pdbx_description
1 polymer ?
#
loop_
_entity_poly.entity_id
_entity_poly.type
_entity_poly.pdbx_seq_one_letter_code
_entity_poly.pdbx_strand_id
1 'polypeptide(L)'
;MFAIGEKTTEVNKSRVAMPVEYHLRKRKIYGTWVGQDVLYISDEIGPLKVKKGGEIFAPHVDKRNMLHVPGRYEGRKVEIRGCITSIELNFGGGEGESYRY
;
A
#
# COMPACT_ATOMS: atom_id res chain seq x y z
N MET A 1 7.79 10.59 7.64
CA MET A 1 7.60 10.58 6.17
C MET A 1 6.96 11.90 5.71
N PHE A 2 6.95 12.20 4.40
CA PHE A 2 6.03 13.16 3.74
C PHE A 2 5.83 12.60 2.31
N ALA A 3 4.76 11.84 2.13
CA ALA A 3 4.32 11.35 0.83
C ALA A 3 3.07 12.14 0.48
N ILE A 4 3.06 12.89 -0.63
CA ILE A 4 1.88 13.64 -1.06
C ILE A 4 1.59 13.25 -2.51
N GLY A 5 0.32 12.99 -2.81
CA GLY A 5 -0.16 12.65 -4.15
C GLY A 5 -0.84 11.30 -4.18
N GLU A 6 -1.56 11.07 -5.26
CA GLU A 6 -2.32 9.85 -5.52
C GLU A 6 -1.81 9.21 -6.81
N LYS A 7 -1.71 7.87 -6.83
CA LYS A 7 -1.30 7.12 -8.00
C LYS A 7 -2.03 5.78 -8.03
N THR A 8 -2.60 5.46 -9.18
CA THR A 8 -3.17 4.13 -9.42
C THR A 8 -2.15 3.25 -10.13
N THR A 9 -2.01 2.03 -9.65
CA THR A 9 -1.20 0.98 -10.29
C THR A 9 -1.94 -0.36 -10.20
N GLU A 10 -1.30 -1.43 -10.63
CA GLU A 10 -1.88 -2.77 -10.63
C GLU A 10 -0.91 -3.75 -9.97
N VAL A 11 -1.46 -4.71 -9.20
CA VAL A 11 -0.67 -5.79 -8.64
C VAL A 11 -0.22 -6.73 -9.74
N ASN A 12 1.08 -6.87 -9.90
CA ASN A 12 1.69 -7.73 -10.88
C ASN A 12 2.76 -8.60 -10.22
N LYS A 13 2.65 -9.93 -10.37
CA LYS A 13 3.52 -10.94 -9.76
C LYS A 13 3.63 -10.78 -8.24
N SER A 14 2.50 -10.54 -7.58
CA SER A 14 2.34 -10.31 -6.14
C SER A 14 3.12 -9.10 -5.65
N ARG A 15 3.25 -8.09 -6.51
CA ARG A 15 4.02 -6.87 -6.23
C ARG A 15 3.30 -5.63 -6.73
N VAL A 16 3.52 -4.54 -6.01
CA VAL A 16 3.01 -3.21 -6.34
C VAL A 16 4.19 -2.26 -6.55
N ALA A 17 4.21 -1.56 -7.68
CA ALA A 17 5.22 -0.55 -7.96
C ALA A 17 4.97 0.71 -7.13
N MET A 18 5.85 1.00 -6.17
CA MET A 18 5.71 2.18 -5.33
C MET A 18 6.25 3.44 -6.02
N PRO A 19 5.62 4.61 -5.83
CA PRO A 19 6.15 5.89 -6.28
C PRO A 19 7.60 6.11 -5.80
N VAL A 20 8.49 6.54 -6.69
CA VAL A 20 9.92 6.73 -6.40
C VAL A 20 10.12 7.88 -5.42
N GLU A 21 9.23 8.88 -5.50
CA GLU A 21 9.18 10.09 -4.70
C GLU A 21 9.02 9.79 -3.19
N TYR A 22 8.50 8.60 -2.84
CA TYR A 22 8.29 8.21 -1.45
C TYR A 22 9.56 7.69 -0.75
N HIS A 23 10.65 7.50 -1.49
CA HIS A 23 11.98 7.17 -0.93
C HIS A 23 12.01 5.98 0.05
N LEU A 24 11.12 5.01 -0.15
CA LEU A 24 10.83 3.91 0.77
C LEU A 24 12.08 3.11 1.19
N ARG A 25 13.01 2.85 0.27
CA ARG A 25 14.22 2.06 0.57
C ARG A 25 15.20 2.68 1.55
N LYS A 26 15.16 3.99 1.74
CA LYS A 26 16.09 4.69 2.65
C LYS A 26 15.61 4.65 4.10
N ARG A 27 14.43 4.08 4.36
CA ARG A 27 13.77 4.11 5.66
C ARG A 27 13.39 2.70 6.10
N LYS A 28 13.38 2.48 7.40
CA LYS A 28 12.69 1.33 7.99
C LYS A 28 11.20 1.57 7.79
N ILE A 29 10.51 0.61 7.17
CA ILE A 29 9.07 0.72 6.89
C ILE A 29 8.33 -0.27 7.77
N TYR A 30 7.20 0.19 8.28
CA TYR A 30 6.21 -0.60 8.98
C TYR A 30 4.92 -0.59 8.18
N GLY A 31 4.16 -1.67 8.27
CA GLY A 31 2.88 -1.84 7.62
C GLY A 31 1.83 -2.33 8.61
N THR A 32 0.57 -1.95 8.38
CA THR A 32 -0.58 -2.54 9.06
C THR A 32 -1.73 -2.69 8.07
N TRP A 33 -2.38 -3.84 8.09
CA TRP A 33 -3.62 -4.05 7.36
C TRP A 33 -4.80 -3.48 8.17
N VAL A 34 -5.69 -2.76 7.51
CA VAL A 34 -6.97 -2.31 8.04
C VAL A 34 -8.05 -2.99 7.22
N GLY A 35 -8.81 -3.88 7.86
CA GLY A 35 -9.76 -4.74 7.15
C GLY A 35 -9.05 -5.69 6.18
N GLN A 36 -9.73 -6.01 5.08
CA GLN A 36 -9.22 -6.97 4.08
C GLN A 36 -8.51 -6.32 2.91
N ASP A 37 -8.71 -5.04 2.60
CA ASP A 37 -8.27 -4.45 1.33
C ASP A 37 -7.49 -3.14 1.50
N VAL A 38 -7.16 -2.71 2.72
CA VAL A 38 -6.42 -1.46 2.94
C VAL A 38 -5.12 -1.74 3.70
N LEU A 39 -4.00 -1.33 3.12
CA LEU A 39 -2.68 -1.37 3.76
C LEU A 39 -2.19 0.04 4.03
N TYR A 40 -1.85 0.33 5.27
CA TYR A 40 -1.10 1.52 5.61
C TYR A 40 0.36 1.19 5.82
N ILE A 41 1.25 1.99 5.23
CA ILE A 41 2.69 1.92 5.50
C ILE A 41 3.21 3.26 6.03
N SER A 42 4.22 3.22 6.89
CA SER A 42 4.88 4.41 7.44
C SER A 42 6.32 4.10 7.84
N ASP A 43 7.15 5.13 7.96
CA ASP A 43 8.48 5.03 8.56
C ASP A 43 8.45 5.01 10.09
N GLU A 44 7.29 5.29 10.69
CA GLU A 44 7.06 5.31 12.12
C GLU A 44 5.91 4.38 12.53
N ILE A 45 6.01 3.78 13.71
CA ILE A 45 4.96 2.91 14.26
C ILE A 45 3.78 3.74 14.77
N GLY A 46 4.03 4.95 15.29
CA GLY A 46 3.04 5.83 15.89
C GLY A 46 1.81 6.09 15.00
N PRO A 47 1.99 6.56 13.76
CA PRO A 47 0.89 6.80 12.82
C PRO A 47 0.05 5.54 12.53
N LEU A 48 0.66 4.35 12.51
CA LEU A 48 -0.03 3.10 12.21
C LEU A 48 -0.90 2.63 13.38
N LYS A 49 -0.48 2.85 14.63
CA LYS A 49 -1.28 2.51 15.82
C LYS A 49 -2.63 3.22 15.85
N VAL A 50 -2.70 4.43 15.29
CA VAL A 50 -3.94 5.23 15.24
C VAL A 50 -4.93 4.70 14.20
N LYS A 51 -4.47 3.97 13.18
CA LYS A 51 -5.31 3.45 12.09
C LYS A 51 -6.22 2.27 12.49
N LYS A 52 -6.15 1.80 13.75
CA LYS A 52 -6.91 0.63 14.26
C LYS A 52 -6.79 -0.61 13.36
N GLY A 53 -5.61 -0.79 12.76
CA GLY A 53 -5.30 -1.97 11.96
C GLY A 53 -4.99 -3.19 12.82
N GLY A 54 -4.67 -4.29 12.14
CA GLY A 54 -4.16 -5.50 12.76
C GLY A 54 -2.72 -5.36 13.27
N GLU A 55 -1.99 -6.47 13.27
CA GLU A 55 -0.60 -6.48 13.70
C GLU A 55 0.29 -5.61 12.80
N ILE A 56 1.20 -4.87 13.42
CA ILE A 56 2.20 -4.06 12.72
C ILE A 56 3.37 -4.96 12.32
N PHE A 57 3.67 -5.01 11.04
CA PHE A 57 4.72 -5.86 10.47
C PHE A 57 5.73 -5.03 9.67
N ALA A 58 6.85 -5.64 9.28
CA ALA A 58 7.83 -5.04 8.40
C ALA A 58 7.59 -5.51 6.95
N PRO A 59 6.95 -4.69 6.08
CA PRO A 59 6.72 -5.05 4.69
C PRO A 59 8.04 -5.20 3.92
N HIS A 60 8.05 -6.14 2.97
CA HIS A 60 9.20 -6.33 2.09
C HIS A 60 9.11 -5.43 0.85
N VAL A 61 10.11 -4.59 0.66
CA VAL A 61 10.28 -3.75 -0.54
C VAL A 61 11.58 -4.15 -1.23
N ASP A 62 11.48 -4.51 -2.51
CA ASP A 62 12.62 -5.03 -3.26
C ASP A 62 13.57 -3.93 -3.79
N LYS A 63 14.67 -4.36 -4.42
CA LYS A 63 15.66 -3.49 -5.10
C LYS A 63 15.13 -2.80 -6.36
N ARG A 64 13.85 -2.93 -6.70
CA ARG A 64 13.13 -2.20 -7.75
C ARG A 64 12.00 -1.32 -7.20
N ASN A 65 11.94 -1.11 -5.88
CA ASN A 65 10.91 -0.32 -5.19
C ASN A 65 9.52 -0.96 -5.34
N MET A 66 9.50 -2.28 -5.45
CA MET A 66 8.28 -3.06 -5.52
C MET A 66 7.93 -3.56 -4.12
N LEU A 67 6.75 -3.19 -3.65
CA LEU A 67 6.19 -3.69 -2.40
C LEU A 67 5.59 -5.07 -2.64
N HIS A 68 6.00 -6.06 -1.86
CA HIS A 68 5.41 -7.39 -1.90
C HIS A 68 4.05 -7.38 -1.21
N VAL A 69 3.05 -7.93 -1.87
CA VAL A 69 1.67 -8.03 -1.38
C VAL A 69 1.15 -9.46 -1.52
N PRO A 70 0.14 -9.87 -0.73
CA PRO A 70 -0.48 -11.17 -0.88
C PRO A 70 -0.99 -11.44 -2.31
N GLY A 71 -0.79 -12.65 -2.82
CA GLY A 71 -1.19 -13.02 -4.19
C GLY A 71 -2.69 -12.97 -4.45
N ARG A 72 -3.54 -12.89 -3.41
CA ARG A 72 -4.99 -12.69 -3.56
C ARG A 72 -5.39 -11.38 -4.24
N TYR A 73 -4.46 -10.41 -4.34
CA TYR A 73 -4.69 -9.14 -5.02
C TYR A 73 -4.14 -9.11 -6.45
N GLU A 74 -3.58 -10.21 -6.96
CA GLU A 74 -3.04 -10.28 -8.31
C GLU A 74 -4.03 -9.75 -9.35
N GLY A 75 -3.57 -8.88 -10.26
CA GLY A 75 -4.41 -8.25 -11.29
C GLY A 75 -5.38 -7.19 -10.78
N ARG A 76 -5.42 -6.90 -9.47
CA ARG A 76 -6.25 -5.81 -8.94
C ARG A 76 -5.57 -4.46 -9.11
N LYS A 77 -6.39 -3.45 -9.39
CA LYS A 77 -5.97 -2.05 -9.29
C LYS A 77 -5.77 -1.67 -7.83
N VAL A 78 -4.69 -0.95 -7.58
CA VAL A 78 -4.31 -0.45 -6.26
C VAL A 78 -4.19 1.05 -6.37
N GLU A 79 -4.95 1.75 -5.53
CA GLU A 79 -4.82 3.18 -5.35
C GLU A 79 -3.83 3.45 -4.23
N ILE A 80 -2.75 4.15 -4.56
CA ILE A 80 -1.70 4.53 -3.62
C ILE A 80 -1.89 6.01 -3.29
N ARG A 81 -2.17 6.33 -2.02
CA ARG A 81 -2.31 7.69 -1.53
C ARG A 81 -1.21 8.00 -0.53
N GLY A 82 -0.34 8.93 -0.88
CA GLY A 82 0.59 9.51 0.07
C GLY A 82 -0.13 10.49 1.01
N CYS A 83 -0.02 10.26 2.32
CA CYS A 83 -0.30 11.26 3.34
C CYS A 83 1.00 11.69 4.04
N ILE A 84 0.92 12.82 4.75
CA ILE A 84 2.05 13.39 5.51
C ILE A 84 2.77 12.31 6.33
N THR A 85 2.05 11.52 7.13
CA THR A 85 2.66 10.56 8.07
C THR A 85 2.56 9.09 7.66
N SER A 86 1.78 8.76 6.62
CA SER A 86 1.52 7.38 6.20
C SER A 86 1.20 7.33 4.71
N ILE A 87 1.38 6.19 4.06
CA ILE A 87 0.89 5.92 2.70
C ILE A 87 -0.20 4.87 2.83
N GLU A 88 -1.32 5.13 2.19
CA GLU A 88 -2.44 4.20 2.07
C GLU A 88 -2.34 3.49 0.72
N LEU A 89 -2.54 2.17 0.73
CA LEU A 89 -2.75 1.36 -0.46
C LEU A 89 -4.13 0.73 -0.34
N ASN A 90 -5.03 1.08 -1.26
CA ASN A 90 -6.37 0.54 -1.31
C ASN A 90 -6.50 -0.45 -2.47
N PHE A 91 -6.75 -1.72 -2.15
CA PHE A 91 -6.92 -2.85 -3.06
C PHE A 91 -8.40 -3.16 -3.37
N GLY A 92 -9.33 -2.39 -2.81
CA GLY A 92 -10.78 -2.56 -2.90
C GLY A 92 -11.43 -1.85 -4.09
N GLY A 93 -10.65 -1.13 -4.92
CA GLY A 93 -11.15 -0.38 -6.09
C GLY A 93 -11.57 -1.23 -7.29
N GLY A 94 -12.11 -2.43 -7.05
CA GLY A 94 -12.44 -3.44 -8.05
C GLY A 94 -13.88 -3.96 -8.02
N GLU A 95 -14.82 -3.26 -7.39
CA GLU A 95 -16.26 -3.55 -7.53
C GLU A 95 -17.02 -2.36 -8.12
N GLY A 96 -17.57 -2.56 -9.32
CA GLY A 96 -18.34 -1.61 -10.14
C GLY A 96 -17.47 -1.05 -11.28
N GLU A 97 -17.49 -1.57 -12.51
CA GLU A 97 -18.65 -1.78 -13.39
C GLU A 97 -18.55 -3.13 -14.13
N SER A 98 -19.28 -4.14 -13.65
CA SER A 98 -19.81 -5.18 -14.54
C SER A 98 -21.27 -4.81 -14.79
N TYR A 99 -21.53 -3.96 -15.78
CA TYR A 99 -22.85 -3.93 -16.39
C TYR A 99 -23.02 -5.25 -17.16
N ARG A 100 -23.61 -6.21 -16.46
CA ARG A 100 -24.25 -7.37 -17.05
C ARG A 100 -25.55 -6.93 -17.73
N TYR A 101 -25.71 -7.44 -18.95
CA TYR A 101 -26.87 -7.44 -19.85
C TYR A 101 -27.07 -6.20 -20.72
#